data_AF-A0A6I4SK13-F1
#
_entry.id   AF-A0A6I4SK13-F1
#
_cell.length_a   1.000
_cell.length_b   1.000
_cell.length_c   1.000
_cell.angle_alpha   90.00
_cell.angle_beta   90.00
_cell.angle_gamma   90.00
#
_symmetry.space_group_name_H-M   'P 1'
#
loop_
_entity.id
_entity.type
_entity.pdbx_description
1 polymer ?
#
loop_
_entity_poly.entity_id
_entity_poly.type
_entity_poly.pdbx_seq_one_letter_code
_entity_poly.pdbx_strand_id
1 'polypeptide(L)'
;MTTGNAQIEPDGGGTSTSSYDAVRADDSIQYSPTGFEQPKPADPPSWLEDFLELLASLLEPIGKLFGGSWPIVKWVLIGVAIAMLLYLLWKLLAPVLEFGSKDNDSSAEDWIPEQGEAIALLDEADQLAARGDYDGATHLLLKRSVRQISDARPDWVEPSSTARELAILPALPQAARTAFGTIAGRVERSLFALNKLGVEDWEAARSAYAQFALQRLSGDGG
;
A
#
# COMPACT_ATOMS: atom_id res chain seq x y z
N MET A 1 -31.88 23.26 26.73
CA MET A 1 -33.01 23.00 25.82
C MET A 1 -33.54 24.35 25.37
N THR A 2 -33.18 24.78 24.16
CA THR A 2 -33.83 25.88 23.44
C THR A 2 -33.87 25.44 22.00
N THR A 3 -35.05 25.04 21.55
CA THR A 3 -35.36 24.72 20.15
C THR A 3 -35.94 26.00 19.57
N GLY A 4 -35.13 26.74 18.81
CA GLY A 4 -35.60 27.86 17.99
C GLY A 4 -36.42 27.29 16.84
N ASN A 5 -37.71 27.59 16.83
CA ASN A 5 -38.67 27.09 15.85
C ASN A 5 -38.55 27.89 14.54
N ALA A 6 -37.56 27.56 13.71
CA ALA A 6 -37.48 28.08 12.34
C ALA A 6 -38.40 27.24 11.44
N GLN A 7 -39.68 27.59 11.43
CA GLN A 7 -40.66 26.98 10.56
C GLN A 7 -40.52 27.61 9.16
N ILE A 8 -39.84 26.92 8.25
CA ILE A 8 -39.67 27.36 6.87
C ILE A 8 -40.92 26.94 6.10
N GLU A 9 -41.86 27.88 5.92
CA GLU A 9 -43.05 27.70 5.09
C GLU A 9 -42.64 27.79 3.61
N PRO A 10 -42.95 26.79 2.76
CA PRO A 10 -42.57 26.81 1.36
C PRO A 10 -43.62 27.59 0.58
N ASP A 11 -43.57 28.92 0.63
CA ASP A 11 -44.42 29.74 -0.24
C ASP A 11 -43.72 30.02 -1.57
N GLY A 12 -44.50 29.87 -2.64
CA GLY A 12 -44.02 29.84 -4.01
C GLY A 12 -43.35 31.15 -4.45
N GLY A 13 -42.24 31.01 -5.17
CA GLY A 13 -41.74 32.06 -6.08
C GLY A 13 -40.94 33.20 -5.48
N GLY A 14 -40.49 33.12 -4.22
CA GLY A 14 -39.49 34.03 -3.67
C GLY A 14 -38.10 33.71 -4.20
N THR A 15 -37.40 34.71 -4.76
CA THR A 15 -36.04 34.61 -5.28
C THR A 15 -35.10 33.93 -4.28
N SER A 16 -34.26 32.98 -4.73
CA SER A 16 -33.25 32.27 -3.92
C SER A 16 -32.33 33.21 -3.11
N THR A 17 -32.24 34.48 -3.51
CA THR A 17 -31.55 35.54 -2.78
C THR A 17 -32.17 35.80 -1.40
N SER A 18 -33.50 35.80 -1.27
CA SER A 18 -34.19 36.11 0.00
C SER A 18 -33.96 35.01 1.05
N SER A 19 -34.01 33.73 0.64
CA SER A 19 -33.68 32.62 1.53
C SER A 19 -32.19 32.56 1.88
N TYR A 20 -31.32 32.92 0.94
CA TYR A 20 -29.88 33.07 1.21
C TYR A 20 -29.58 34.19 2.21
N ASP A 21 -30.23 35.35 2.07
CA ASP A 21 -30.06 36.50 2.96
C ASP A 21 -30.57 36.18 4.38
N ALA A 22 -31.68 35.45 4.49
CA ALA A 22 -32.23 35.00 5.78
C ALA A 22 -31.27 34.05 6.53
N VAL A 23 -30.66 33.10 5.82
CA VAL A 23 -29.66 32.20 6.41
C VAL A 23 -28.39 32.97 6.79
N ARG A 24 -27.93 33.88 5.91
CA ARG A 24 -26.71 34.66 6.12
C ARG A 24 -26.82 35.68 7.27
N ALA A 25 -28.05 36.13 7.57
CA ALA A 25 -28.35 37.03 8.69
C ALA A 25 -28.62 36.29 10.01
N ASP A 26 -28.57 34.95 10.02
CA ASP A 26 -28.75 34.17 11.25
C ASP A 26 -27.51 34.26 12.15
N ASP A 27 -27.60 35.02 13.23
CA ASP A 27 -26.55 35.22 14.22
C ASP A 27 -26.18 33.94 15.01
N SER A 28 -27.00 32.88 14.93
CA SER A 28 -26.63 31.56 15.47
C SER A 28 -25.58 30.85 14.61
N ILE A 29 -25.37 31.31 13.37
CA ILE A 29 -24.42 30.74 12.44
C ILE A 29 -23.18 31.64 12.37
N GLN A 30 -22.08 31.12 12.89
CA GLN A 30 -20.82 31.84 12.93
C GLN A 30 -20.10 31.75 11.58
N TYR A 31 -20.26 32.78 10.74
CA TYR A 31 -19.63 32.86 9.40
C TYR A 31 -18.21 33.42 9.37
N SER A 32 -17.73 33.93 10.51
CA SER A 32 -16.38 34.50 10.63
C SER A 32 -15.54 33.59 11.53
N PRO A 33 -14.32 33.20 11.12
CA PRO A 33 -13.37 32.59 12.03
C PRO A 33 -13.25 33.46 13.27
N THR A 34 -13.65 32.94 14.43
CA THR A 34 -13.35 33.61 15.69
C THR A 34 -11.84 33.72 15.80
N GLY A 35 -11.33 34.86 16.26
CA GLY A 35 -9.93 34.96 16.63
C GLY A 35 -9.67 33.92 17.72
N PHE A 36 -9.10 32.78 17.35
CA PHE A 36 -8.60 31.82 18.30
C PHE A 36 -7.34 32.43 18.92
N GLU A 37 -7.47 33.00 20.11
CA GLU A 37 -6.29 33.20 20.95
C GLU A 37 -5.67 31.81 21.15
N GLN A 38 -4.45 31.61 20.63
CA GLN A 38 -3.75 30.35 20.82
C GLN A 38 -3.64 30.13 22.33
N PRO A 39 -4.26 29.07 22.89
CA PRO A 39 -4.06 28.78 24.29
C PRO A 39 -2.57 28.56 24.48
N LYS A 40 -1.98 29.23 25.47
CA LYS A 40 -0.59 28.96 25.87
C LYS A 40 -0.48 27.45 26.07
N PRO A 41 0.53 26.77 25.48
CA PRO A 41 0.68 25.34 25.64
C PRO A 41 0.67 25.04 27.13
N ALA A 42 -0.19 24.10 27.54
CA ALA A 42 -0.27 23.66 28.92
C ALA A 42 1.09 23.13 29.35
N ASP A 43 1.51 23.46 30.57
CA ASP A 43 2.71 22.88 31.15
C ASP A 43 2.54 21.34 31.20
N PRO A 44 3.62 20.57 30.98
CA PRO A 44 3.54 19.12 31.01
C PRO A 44 3.03 18.63 32.38
N PRO A 45 2.28 17.53 32.42
CA PRO A 45 1.76 17.01 33.67
C PRO A 45 2.90 16.48 34.55
N SER A 46 2.82 16.67 35.87
CA SER A 46 3.92 16.36 36.80
C SER A 46 4.40 14.91 36.73
N TRP A 47 3.50 13.94 36.50
CA TRP A 47 3.88 12.53 36.36
C TRP A 47 4.82 12.29 35.15
N LEU A 48 4.68 13.10 34.09
CA LEU A 48 5.53 13.00 32.91
C LEU A 48 6.91 13.58 33.20
N GLU A 49 7.00 14.66 33.97
CA GLU A 49 8.27 15.21 34.45
C GLU A 49 8.99 14.18 35.32
N ASP A 50 8.30 13.57 36.29
CA ASP A 50 8.84 12.52 37.16
C ASP A 50 9.34 11.31 36.35
N PHE A 51 8.57 10.89 35.34
CA PHE A 51 8.95 9.78 34.45
C PHE A 51 10.17 10.13 33.59
N LEU A 52 10.24 11.35 33.05
CA LEU A 52 11.37 11.81 32.23
C LEU A 52 12.64 11.95 33.07
N GLU A 53 12.52 12.39 34.32
CA GLU A 53 13.63 12.44 35.26
C GLU A 53 14.13 11.03 35.62
N LEU A 54 13.22 10.10 35.88
CA LEU A 54 13.56 8.68 36.08
C LEU A 54 14.28 8.11 34.85
N LEU A 55 13.75 8.35 33.65
CA LEU A 55 14.35 7.89 32.40
C LEU A 55 15.74 8.53 32.18
N ALA A 56 15.88 9.83 32.42
CA ALA A 56 17.15 10.53 32.32
C ALA A 56 18.20 9.94 33.27
N SER A 57 17.83 9.67 34.53
CA SER A 57 18.74 9.05 35.50
C SER A 57 19.17 7.62 35.10
N LEU A 58 18.26 6.85 34.50
CA LEU A 58 18.54 5.50 34.02
C LEU A 58 19.48 5.51 32.80
N LEU A 59 19.31 6.48 31.90
CA LEU A 59 20.08 6.60 30.67
C LEU A 59 21.38 7.40 30.85
N GLU A 60 21.52 8.20 31.90
CA GLU A 60 22.72 8.99 32.22
C GLU A 60 24.04 8.19 32.17
N PRO A 61 24.17 7.00 32.80
CA PRO A 61 25.41 6.21 32.73
C PRO A 61 25.72 5.76 31.30
N ILE A 62 24.70 5.40 30.52
CA ILE A 62 24.84 5.02 29.10
C ILE A 62 25.28 6.24 28.30
N GLY A 63 24.66 7.40 28.53
CA GLY A 63 25.01 8.66 27.89
C GLY A 63 26.44 9.09 28.18
N LYS A 64 26.95 8.91 29.40
CA LYS A 64 28.35 9.19 29.77
C LYS A 64 29.33 8.22 29.09
N LEU A 65 28.99 6.93 29.05
CA LEU A 65 29.78 5.92 28.35
C LEU A 65 29.87 6.21 26.85
N PHE A 66 28.73 6.47 26.20
CA PHE A 66 28.66 6.81 24.77
C PHE A 66 29.25 8.19 24.47
N GLY A 67 29.09 9.18 25.35
CA GLY A 67 29.65 10.53 25.17
C GLY A 67 31.17 10.51 25.13
N GLY A 68 31.82 9.69 25.97
CA GLY A 68 33.27 9.48 25.94
C GLY A 68 33.74 8.67 24.73
N SER A 69 32.98 7.67 24.29
CA SER A 69 33.33 6.80 23.16
C SER A 69 32.77 7.26 21.81
N TRP A 70 32.04 8.38 21.74
CA TRP A 70 31.37 8.86 20.54
C TRP A 70 32.30 9.01 19.33
N PRO A 71 33.53 9.55 19.47
CA PRO A 71 34.47 9.58 18.35
C PRO A 71 34.79 8.19 17.80
N ILE A 72 34.98 7.20 18.68
CA ILE A 72 35.29 5.82 18.30
C ILE A 72 34.09 5.18 17.59
N VAL A 73 32.89 5.31 18.16
CA VAL A 73 31.65 4.78 17.58
C VAL A 73 31.40 5.38 16.19
N LYS A 74 31.60 6.69 16.03
CA LYS A 74 31.49 7.37 14.72
C LYS A 74 32.44 6.75 13.69
N TRP A 75 33.72 6.56 14.03
CA TRP A 75 34.69 5.97 13.11
C TRP A 75 34.40 4.51 12.79
N VAL A 76 33.92 3.73 13.77
CA VAL A 76 33.47 2.35 13.55
C VAL A 76 32.28 2.32 12.59
N LEU A 77 31.27 3.18 12.78
CA LEU A 77 30.11 3.26 11.89
C LEU A 77 30.50 3.67 10.47
N ILE A 78 31.40 4.64 10.32
CA ILE A 78 31.96 5.03 9.01
C ILE A 78 32.72 3.85 8.40
N GLY A 79 33.54 3.13 9.18
CA GLY A 79 34.26 1.95 8.71
C GLY A 79 33.33 0.84 8.22
N VAL A 80 32.26 0.55 8.97
CA VAL A 80 31.22 -0.42 8.59
C VAL A 80 30.49 0.04 7.33
N ALA A 81 30.11 1.32 7.25
CA ALA A 81 29.45 1.88 6.07
C ALA A 81 30.34 1.79 4.82
N ILE A 82 31.63 2.10 4.94
CA ILE A 82 32.60 1.95 3.85
C ILE A 82 32.77 0.47 3.48
N ALA A 83 32.90 -0.43 4.46
CA ALA A 83 33.03 -1.87 4.20
C ALA A 83 31.79 -2.44 3.50
N MET A 84 30.59 -2.03 3.92
CA MET A 84 29.33 -2.37 3.27
C MET A 84 29.27 -1.82 1.84
N LEU A 85 29.69 -0.57 1.64
CA LEU A 85 29.75 0.04 0.31
C LEU A 85 30.73 -0.73 -0.60
N LEU A 86 31.93 -1.05 -0.12
CA LEU A 86 32.92 -1.85 -0.86
C LEU A 86 32.40 -3.26 -1.16
N TYR A 87 31.72 -3.90 -0.21
CA TYR A 87 31.10 -5.21 -0.41
C TYR A 87 30.00 -5.16 -1.49
N LEU A 88 29.16 -4.13 -1.49
CA LEU A 88 28.15 -3.91 -2.53
C LEU A 88 28.79 -3.64 -3.89
N LEU A 89 29.82 -2.78 -3.94
CA LEU A 89 30.59 -2.54 -5.17
C LEU A 89 31.22 -3.83 -5.68
N TRP A 90 31.82 -4.64 -4.81
CA TRP A 90 32.41 -5.92 -5.18
C TRP A 90 31.35 -6.89 -5.71
N LYS A 91 30.20 -7.03 -5.03
CA LYS A 91 29.07 -7.86 -5.50
C LYS A 91 28.55 -7.40 -6.86
N LEU A 92 28.55 -6.10 -7.14
CA LEU A 92 28.04 -5.52 -8.38
C LEU A 92 29.05 -5.60 -9.54
N LEU A 93 30.36 -5.47 -9.24
CA LEU A 93 31.43 -5.53 -10.24
C LEU A 93 31.95 -6.94 -10.48
N ALA A 94 31.83 -7.87 -9.52
CA ALA A 94 32.22 -9.27 -9.69
C ALA A 94 31.61 -9.92 -10.95
N PRO A 95 30.30 -9.80 -11.24
CA PRO A 95 29.73 -10.37 -12.47
C PRO A 95 30.16 -9.65 -13.77
N VAL A 96 30.75 -8.45 -13.68
CA VAL A 96 31.22 -7.67 -14.85
C VAL A 96 32.72 -7.87 -15.11
N LEU A 97 33.50 -8.18 -14.08
CA LEU A 97 34.95 -8.43 -14.17
C LEU A 97 35.29 -9.88 -14.52
N GLU A 98 34.38 -10.82 -14.35
CA GLU A 98 34.55 -12.22 -14.79
C GLU A 98 34.30 -12.37 -16.31
N PHE A 99 35.15 -11.75 -17.12
CA PHE A 99 35.37 -12.16 -18.50
C PHE A 99 36.48 -13.22 -18.54
N GLY A 100 36.09 -14.50 -18.48
CA GLY A 100 36.90 -15.60 -18.99
C GLY A 100 37.43 -16.61 -17.96
N SER A 101 36.60 -17.56 -17.57
CA SER A 101 36.93 -18.99 -17.70
C SER A 101 35.68 -19.83 -17.52
N LYS A 102 35.32 -20.51 -18.59
CA LYS A 102 34.35 -21.59 -18.60
C LYS A 102 35.13 -22.87 -18.35
N ASP A 103 34.86 -23.54 -17.24
CA ASP A 103 34.89 -25.00 -17.22
C ASP A 103 33.90 -25.55 -16.19
N ASN A 104 33.38 -26.72 -16.55
CA ASN A 104 32.02 -27.21 -16.31
C ASN A 104 32.03 -28.48 -15.45
N ASP A 105 31.17 -28.55 -14.43
CA ASP A 105 30.42 -29.75 -13.95
C ASP A 105 29.89 -29.50 -12.50
N SER A 106 28.67 -29.80 -12.06
CA SER A 106 27.53 -30.52 -12.61
C SER A 106 26.24 -30.09 -11.87
N SER A 107 25.11 -30.11 -12.59
CA SER A 107 23.74 -30.34 -12.11
C SER A 107 23.22 -29.54 -10.90
N ALA A 108 22.60 -28.40 -11.18
CA ALA A 108 21.31 -28.04 -10.61
C ALA A 108 20.59 -27.15 -11.62
N GLU A 109 19.58 -27.75 -12.25
CA GLU A 109 18.41 -27.21 -12.93
C GLU A 109 18.35 -25.70 -13.12
N ASP A 110 18.17 -25.29 -14.38
CA ASP A 110 17.55 -24.04 -14.84
C ASP A 110 16.91 -23.21 -13.71
N TRP A 111 17.73 -22.38 -13.06
CA TRP A 111 17.19 -21.31 -12.23
C TRP A 111 16.65 -20.25 -13.19
N ILE A 112 15.37 -20.36 -13.52
CA ILE A 112 14.55 -19.32 -14.14
C ILE A 112 13.84 -18.58 -13.00
N PRO A 113 14.41 -17.48 -12.46
CA PRO A 113 13.82 -16.78 -11.31
C PRO A 113 12.40 -16.25 -11.57
N GLU A 114 11.98 -16.07 -12.82
CA GLU A 114 10.63 -15.62 -13.16
C GLU A 114 9.53 -16.69 -12.99
N GLN A 115 9.84 -17.98 -13.20
CA GLN A 115 8.83 -19.05 -13.16
C GLN A 115 8.71 -19.66 -11.75
N GLY A 116 9.81 -19.74 -11.00
CA GLY A 116 9.82 -20.27 -9.64
C GLY A 116 9.04 -19.40 -8.64
N GLU A 117 9.20 -18.08 -8.73
CA GLU A 117 8.45 -17.12 -7.91
C GLU A 117 6.95 -17.18 -8.25
N ALA A 118 6.62 -17.40 -9.52
CA ALA A 118 5.24 -17.52 -9.95
C ALA A 118 4.53 -18.79 -9.43
N ILE A 119 5.25 -19.90 -9.32
CA ILE A 119 4.73 -21.18 -8.81
C ILE A 119 4.66 -21.17 -7.28
N ALA A 120 5.69 -20.68 -6.59
CA ALA A 120 5.70 -20.59 -5.13
C ALA A 120 4.59 -19.68 -4.58
N LEU A 121 4.24 -18.61 -5.30
CA LEU A 121 3.18 -17.68 -4.89
C LEU A 121 1.76 -18.17 -5.23
N LEU A 122 1.59 -19.19 -6.07
CA LEU A 122 0.28 -19.83 -6.26
C LEU A 122 -0.06 -20.76 -5.09
N ASP A 123 0.98 -21.36 -4.51
CA ASP A 123 0.86 -22.26 -3.37
C ASP A 123 0.26 -21.57 -2.14
N GLU A 124 0.61 -20.30 -1.87
CA GLU A 124 0.03 -19.54 -0.74
C GLU A 124 -1.48 -19.34 -0.88
N ALA A 125 -1.95 -19.01 -2.10
CA ALA A 125 -3.38 -18.86 -2.36
C ALA A 125 -4.13 -20.20 -2.25
N ASP A 126 -3.52 -21.30 -2.70
CA ASP A 126 -4.05 -22.65 -2.53
C ASP A 126 -4.13 -23.07 -1.05
N GLN A 127 -3.12 -22.73 -0.24
CA GLN A 127 -3.13 -23.00 1.19
C GLN A 127 -4.21 -22.22 1.94
N LEU A 128 -4.54 -20.99 1.52
CA LEU A 128 -5.68 -20.24 2.06
C LEU A 128 -7.00 -20.91 1.69
N ALA A 129 -7.17 -21.29 0.42
CA ALA A 129 -8.37 -21.98 -0.03
C ALA A 129 -8.55 -23.34 0.66
N ALA A 130 -7.46 -24.09 0.89
CA ALA A 130 -7.48 -25.36 1.63
C ALA A 130 -7.94 -25.20 3.09
N ARG A 131 -7.74 -24.02 3.69
CA ARG A 131 -8.25 -23.66 5.02
C ARG A 131 -9.68 -23.13 5.00
N GLY A 132 -10.31 -23.05 3.83
CA GLY A 132 -11.64 -22.49 3.62
C GLY A 132 -11.68 -20.96 3.52
N ASP A 133 -10.53 -20.28 3.46
CA ASP A 133 -10.45 -18.83 3.26
C ASP A 133 -10.42 -18.48 1.77
N TYR A 134 -11.57 -18.62 1.11
CA TYR A 134 -11.72 -18.33 -0.31
C TYR A 134 -11.66 -16.82 -0.61
N ASP A 135 -12.07 -15.98 0.33
CA ASP A 135 -11.98 -14.53 0.21
C ASP A 135 -10.50 -14.10 0.16
N GLY A 136 -9.71 -14.55 1.13
CA GLY A 136 -8.27 -14.30 1.19
C GLY A 136 -7.53 -14.84 -0.02
N ALA A 137 -7.82 -16.09 -0.41
CA ALA A 137 -7.22 -16.72 -1.58
C ALA A 137 -7.48 -15.92 -2.87
N THR A 138 -8.74 -15.52 -3.09
CA THR A 138 -9.13 -14.73 -4.29
C THR A 138 -8.53 -13.32 -4.26
N HIS A 139 -8.46 -12.69 -3.08
CA HIS A 139 -7.83 -11.38 -2.92
C HIS A 139 -6.32 -11.40 -3.20
N LEU A 140 -5.63 -12.47 -2.81
CA LEU A 140 -4.22 -12.66 -3.17
C LEU A 140 -4.02 -12.75 -4.69
N LEU A 141 -4.88 -13.50 -5.39
CA LEU A 141 -4.83 -13.57 -6.86
C LEU A 141 -5.04 -12.18 -7.50
N LEU A 142 -5.98 -11.38 -6.98
CA LEU A 142 -6.21 -10.02 -7.49
C LEU A 142 -4.98 -9.13 -7.32
N LYS A 143 -4.42 -9.07 -6.10
CA LYS A 143 -3.21 -8.28 -5.82
C LYS A 143 -2.06 -8.66 -6.73
N ARG A 144 -1.90 -9.96 -6.97
CA ARG A 144 -0.86 -10.49 -7.82
C ARG A 144 -1.07 -10.12 -9.29
N SER A 145 -2.29 -10.21 -9.79
CA SER A 145 -2.60 -9.76 -11.15
C SER A 145 -2.32 -8.27 -11.33
N VAL A 146 -2.65 -7.42 -10.34
CA VAL A 146 -2.30 -5.99 -10.36
C VAL A 146 -0.79 -5.79 -10.41
N ARG A 147 -0.04 -6.52 -9.59
CA ARG A 147 1.42 -6.49 -9.60
C ARG A 147 2.00 -6.89 -10.96
N GLN A 148 1.50 -7.96 -11.59
CA GLN A 148 1.94 -8.38 -12.92
C GLN A 148 1.69 -7.31 -14.00
N ILE A 149 0.57 -6.58 -13.92
CA ILE A 149 0.31 -5.45 -14.81
C ILE A 149 1.31 -4.33 -14.55
N SER A 150 1.53 -3.98 -13.28
CA SER A 150 2.45 -2.91 -12.88
C SER A 150 3.91 -3.21 -13.23
N ASP A 151 4.37 -4.44 -13.02
CA ASP A 151 5.73 -4.88 -13.34
C ASP A 151 5.96 -4.87 -14.87
N ALA A 152 4.96 -5.29 -15.65
CA ALA A 152 5.04 -5.26 -17.11
C ALA A 152 4.95 -3.83 -17.68
N ARG A 153 4.07 -2.98 -17.11
CA ARG A 153 3.80 -1.61 -17.56
C ARG A 153 3.46 -0.72 -16.36
N PRO A 154 4.46 -0.09 -15.73
CA PRO A 154 4.23 0.79 -14.59
C PRO A 154 3.28 1.95 -14.91
N ASP A 155 3.36 2.50 -16.13
CA ASP A 155 2.53 3.61 -16.58
C ASP A 155 1.04 3.28 -16.69
N TRP A 156 0.66 2.00 -16.62
CA TRP A 156 -0.75 1.56 -16.71
C TRP A 156 -1.43 1.49 -15.35
N VAL A 157 -0.67 1.50 -14.25
CA VAL A 157 -1.18 1.37 -12.88
C VAL A 157 -0.74 2.59 -12.08
N GLU A 158 -1.66 3.52 -11.90
CA GLU A 158 -1.44 4.66 -10.99
C GLU A 158 -1.67 4.22 -9.53
N PRO A 159 -1.08 4.93 -8.55
CA PRO A 159 -1.34 4.66 -7.13
C PRO A 159 -2.83 4.70 -6.75
N SER A 160 -3.63 5.46 -7.49
CA SER A 160 -5.08 5.58 -7.33
C SER A 160 -5.90 4.59 -8.17
N SER A 161 -5.27 3.75 -9.00
CA SER A 161 -5.99 2.84 -9.89
C SER A 161 -6.79 1.80 -9.09
N THR A 162 -8.07 1.67 -9.44
CA THR A 162 -8.94 0.64 -8.89
C THR A 162 -8.92 -0.63 -9.74
N ALA A 163 -9.26 -1.77 -9.14
CA ALA A 163 -9.39 -3.03 -9.88
C ALA A 163 -10.41 -2.90 -11.03
N ARG A 164 -11.51 -2.17 -10.82
CA ARG A 164 -12.53 -1.96 -11.85
C ARG A 164 -12.02 -1.18 -13.06
N GLU A 165 -11.21 -0.15 -12.82
CA GLU A 165 -10.59 0.64 -13.89
C GLU A 165 -9.56 -0.19 -14.66
N LEU A 166 -8.72 -0.96 -13.96
CA LEU A 166 -7.74 -1.85 -14.59
C LEU A 166 -8.43 -2.94 -15.44
N ALA A 167 -9.58 -3.44 -15.01
CA ALA A 167 -10.34 -4.47 -15.75
C ALA A 167 -10.83 -4.00 -17.13
N ILE A 168 -10.98 -2.68 -17.35
CA ILE A 168 -11.48 -2.12 -18.62
C ILE A 168 -10.38 -1.46 -19.46
N LEU A 169 -9.14 -1.42 -18.97
CA LEU A 169 -8.02 -0.72 -19.60
C LEU A 169 -7.79 -1.17 -21.05
N PRO A 170 -8.02 -0.31 -22.07
CA PRO A 170 -7.95 -0.72 -23.49
C PRO A 170 -6.59 -1.27 -23.92
N ALA A 171 -5.53 -0.85 -23.24
CA ALA A 171 -4.16 -1.30 -23.50
C ALA A 171 -3.91 -2.77 -23.11
N LEU A 172 -4.75 -3.36 -22.25
CA LEU A 172 -4.67 -4.78 -21.93
C LEU A 172 -5.35 -5.63 -23.02
N PRO A 173 -4.75 -6.79 -23.39
CA PRO A 173 -5.40 -7.77 -24.26
C PRO A 173 -6.81 -8.10 -23.77
N GLN A 174 -7.77 -8.27 -24.68
CA GLN A 174 -9.17 -8.51 -24.33
C GLN A 174 -9.33 -9.74 -23.40
N ALA A 175 -8.57 -10.81 -23.66
CA ALA A 175 -8.57 -12.00 -22.81
C ALA A 175 -8.03 -11.70 -21.39
N ALA A 176 -6.98 -10.87 -21.28
CA ALA A 176 -6.46 -10.43 -19.99
C ALA A 176 -7.50 -9.62 -19.20
N ARG A 177 -8.18 -8.68 -19.86
CA ARG A 177 -9.26 -7.88 -19.26
C ARG A 177 -10.41 -8.74 -18.74
N THR A 178 -10.89 -9.68 -19.54
CA THR A 178 -11.98 -10.59 -19.14
C THR A 178 -11.59 -11.47 -17.96
N ALA A 179 -10.38 -12.04 -17.98
CA ALA A 179 -9.86 -12.85 -16.90
C ALA A 179 -9.67 -12.03 -15.61
N PHE A 180 -9.01 -10.87 -15.70
CA PHE A 180 -8.81 -9.96 -14.57
C PHE A 180 -10.15 -9.49 -13.97
N GLY A 181 -11.10 -9.10 -14.81
CA GLY A 181 -12.44 -8.68 -14.38
C GLY A 181 -13.23 -9.77 -13.65
N THR A 182 -13.02 -11.04 -14.01
CA THR A 182 -13.63 -12.19 -13.31
C THR A 182 -13.11 -12.32 -11.88
N ILE A 183 -11.82 -12.08 -11.66
CA ILE A 183 -11.21 -12.10 -10.32
C ILE A 183 -11.68 -10.87 -9.53
N ALA A 184 -11.54 -9.67 -10.11
CA ALA A 184 -11.89 -8.40 -9.48
C ALA A 184 -13.36 -8.35 -9.04
N GLY A 185 -14.29 -8.78 -9.89
CA GLY A 185 -15.71 -8.78 -9.58
C GLY A 185 -16.10 -9.71 -8.42
N ARG A 186 -15.35 -10.80 -8.20
CA ARG A 186 -15.58 -11.69 -7.04
C ARG A 186 -15.05 -11.08 -5.75
N VAL A 187 -13.86 -10.49 -5.78
CA VAL A 187 -13.31 -9.75 -4.63
C VAL A 187 -14.21 -8.57 -4.24
N GLU A 188 -14.68 -7.80 -5.22
CA GLU A 188 -15.62 -6.69 -4.94
C GLU A 188 -16.92 -7.20 -4.30
N ARG A 189 -17.45 -8.34 -4.76
CA ARG A 189 -18.65 -8.94 -4.17
C ARG A 189 -18.41 -9.37 -2.73
N SER A 190 -17.25 -9.94 -2.40
CA SER A 190 -16.97 -10.36 -1.02
C SER A 190 -16.67 -9.19 -0.09
N LEU A 191 -15.95 -8.18 -0.58
CA LEU A 191 -15.61 -7.00 0.20
C LEU A 191 -16.80 -6.05 0.41
N PHE A 192 -17.65 -5.85 -0.61
CA PHE A 192 -18.69 -4.81 -0.57
C PHE A 192 -20.11 -5.35 -0.43
N ALA A 193 -20.41 -6.54 -0.94
CA ALA A 193 -21.75 -7.12 -0.85
C ALA A 193 -21.92 -8.06 0.36
N LEU A 194 -20.92 -8.14 1.26
CA LEU A 194 -20.88 -9.02 2.43
C LEU A 194 -21.18 -10.50 2.10
N ASN A 195 -20.90 -10.91 0.86
CA ASN A 195 -21.18 -12.27 0.38
C ASN A 195 -19.88 -13.08 0.38
N LYS A 196 -19.77 -14.04 1.30
CA LYS A 196 -18.60 -14.91 1.42
C LYS A 196 -18.43 -15.75 0.15
N LEU A 197 -17.21 -15.79 -0.38
CA LEU A 197 -16.90 -16.63 -1.54
C LEU A 197 -16.90 -18.11 -1.12
N GLY A 198 -17.44 -18.94 -2.01
CA GLY A 198 -17.40 -20.39 -1.89
C GLY A 198 -16.30 -21.03 -2.73
N VAL A 199 -16.24 -22.36 -2.70
CA VAL A 199 -15.30 -23.15 -3.51
C VAL A 199 -15.46 -22.89 -5.01
N GLU A 200 -16.69 -22.74 -5.50
CA GLU A 200 -16.97 -22.45 -6.91
C GLU A 200 -16.46 -21.06 -7.33
N ASP A 201 -16.56 -20.08 -6.43
CA ASP A 201 -16.02 -18.74 -6.68
C ASP A 201 -14.50 -18.77 -6.75
N TRP A 202 -13.88 -19.51 -5.83
CA TRP A 202 -12.44 -19.73 -5.81
C TRP A 202 -11.94 -20.43 -7.07
N GLU A 203 -12.54 -21.54 -7.49
CA GLU A 203 -12.13 -22.28 -8.68
C GLU A 203 -12.24 -21.43 -9.94
N ALA A 204 -13.31 -20.64 -10.06
CA ALA A 204 -13.47 -19.73 -11.18
C ALA A 204 -12.44 -18.59 -11.16
N ALA A 205 -12.11 -18.04 -9.98
CA ALA A 205 -11.05 -17.05 -9.85
C ALA A 205 -9.67 -17.62 -10.18
N ARG A 206 -9.38 -18.85 -9.72
CA ARG A 206 -8.13 -19.56 -10.01
C ARG A 206 -7.97 -19.86 -11.50
N SER A 207 -9.03 -20.34 -12.15
CA SER A 207 -9.05 -20.56 -13.60
C SER A 207 -8.85 -19.27 -14.37
N ALA A 208 -9.52 -18.19 -13.96
CA ALA A 208 -9.32 -16.87 -14.56
C ALA A 208 -7.88 -16.38 -14.38
N TYR A 209 -7.27 -16.58 -13.20
CA TYR A 209 -5.87 -16.23 -12.98
C TYR A 209 -4.92 -17.02 -13.90
N ALA A 210 -5.14 -18.32 -14.07
CA ALA A 210 -4.35 -19.12 -15.01
C ALA A 210 -4.46 -18.57 -16.45
N GLN A 211 -5.67 -18.21 -16.90
CA GLN A 211 -5.88 -17.61 -18.21
C GLN A 211 -5.20 -16.24 -18.35
N PHE A 212 -5.24 -15.43 -17.28
CA PHE A 212 -4.58 -14.13 -17.21
C PHE A 212 -3.05 -14.26 -17.27
N ALA A 213 -2.47 -15.18 -16.51
CA ALA A 213 -1.02 -15.40 -16.43
C ALA A 213 -0.43 -15.90 -17.77
N LEU A 214 -1.23 -16.56 -18.60
CA LEU A 214 -0.84 -16.96 -19.96
C LEU A 214 -0.86 -15.79 -20.96
N GLN A 215 -1.45 -14.64 -20.60
CA GLN A 215 -1.49 -13.49 -21.49
C GLN A 215 -0.13 -12.83 -21.55
N ARG A 216 0.36 -12.65 -22.78
CA ARG A 216 1.56 -11.87 -23.01
C ARG A 216 1.24 -10.40 -22.79
N LEU A 217 1.70 -9.84 -21.68
CA LEU A 217 1.67 -8.41 -21.43
C LEU A 217 2.85 -7.74 -22.17
N SER A 218 3.01 -8.03 -23.46
CA SER A 218 4.10 -7.43 -24.25
C SER A 218 3.79 -5.97 -24.55
N GLY A 219 4.75 -5.09 -24.25
CA GLY A 219 4.81 -3.76 -24.84
C GLY A 219 5.31 -3.88 -26.28
N ASP A 220 4.39 -3.89 -27.24
CA ASP A 220 4.78 -3.52 -28.60
C ASP A 220 5.03 -2.01 -28.62
N GLY A 221 6.27 -1.66 -28.97
CA GLY A 221 6.70 -0.29 -29.18
C GLY A 221 5.98 0.33 -30.38
N GLY A 222 5.53 1.57 -30.18
CA GLY A 222 5.57 2.59 -31.21
C GLY A 222 6.86 3.38 -31.05
#